data_AF-A0A2K0VUT3-F1
#
_entry.id   AF-A0A2K0VUT3-F1
#
_cell.length_a   1.000
_cell.length_b   1.000
_cell.length_c   1.000
_cell.angle_alpha   90.00
_cell.angle_beta   90.00
_cell.angle_gamma   90.00
#
_symmetry.space_group_name_H-M   'P 1'
#
loop_
_entity.id
_entity.type
_entity.pdbx_description
1 polymer ?
#
loop_
_entity_poly.entity_id
_entity_poly.type
_entity_poly.pdbx_seq_one_letter_code
_entity_poly.pdbx_strand_id
1 'polypeptide(L)'
;MSASLVWNNQNGTIAINCDNLRDFYAQSLQNYIPSVCFQVEAHCEVYHQMNCDMSFAIRPGGQPNLSQAAGETVLSYSYSNQDHDGAGINNNIGYFMIGTTYNMNIQFTNANGGASIVITQHLVINYDMKKHFTASSGNAVDKTIVDTYTLTVDESGILSAGLDSQTTNNSTATADNIQAFFTDSDAFMGDMQSPGDALVSTGGLNIPLSNRATYSFPSGQTSTFKGVQFSDTQDLVASVA
;
A
#
# COMPACT_ATOMS: atom_id res chain seq x y z
N MET A 1 13.92 2.28 55.74
CA MET A 1 13.96 1.73 54.38
C MET A 1 14.23 2.90 53.45
N SER A 2 15.39 2.89 52.80
CA SER A 2 15.84 3.97 51.90
C SER A 2 15.15 3.79 50.55
N ALA A 3 14.24 4.70 50.20
CA ALA A 3 13.71 4.79 48.85
C ALA A 3 14.79 5.44 47.96
N SER A 4 15.38 4.64 47.08
CA SER A 4 16.29 5.10 46.03
C SER A 4 15.48 5.90 45.00
N LEU A 5 15.69 7.22 44.96
CA LEU A 5 15.26 8.08 43.86
C LEU A 5 16.14 7.81 42.65
N VAL A 6 15.60 7.12 41.65
CA VAL A 6 16.20 7.04 40.31
C VAL A 6 15.83 8.32 39.56
N TRP A 7 16.80 9.20 39.38
CA TRP A 7 16.68 10.36 38.51
C TRP A 7 16.85 9.91 37.06
N ASN A 8 15.78 9.90 36.27
CA ASN A 8 15.92 9.74 34.82
C ASN A 8 16.32 11.09 34.22
N ASN A 9 17.55 11.18 33.69
CA ASN A 9 18.14 12.33 33.00
C ASN A 9 17.43 12.65 31.66
N GLN A 10 16.19 13.14 31.71
CA GLN A 10 15.54 13.77 30.56
C GLN A 10 15.14 15.20 30.97
N ASN A 11 15.78 16.20 30.35
CA ASN A 11 15.58 17.61 30.68
C ASN A 11 14.37 18.23 29.93
N GLY A 12 13.72 17.46 29.05
CA GLY A 12 12.50 17.84 28.36
C GLY A 12 12.11 16.82 27.29
N THR A 13 10.85 16.90 26.84
CA THR A 13 10.29 16.01 25.83
C THR A 13 9.48 16.84 24.84
N ILE A 14 9.69 16.62 23.53
CA ILE A 14 8.83 17.21 22.50
C ILE A 14 8.08 16.08 21.80
N ALA A 15 6.78 16.25 21.60
CA ALA A 15 5.92 15.27 20.96
C ALA A 15 5.25 15.85 19.70
N ILE A 16 5.22 15.07 18.62
CA ILE A 16 4.34 15.29 17.48
C ILE A 16 3.14 14.38 17.68
N ASN A 17 1.95 14.98 17.69
CA ASN A 17 0.72 14.24 17.92
C ASN A 17 0.45 13.23 16.78
N CYS A 18 -0.03 12.04 17.17
CA CYS A 18 -0.35 10.95 16.25
C CYS A 18 -1.32 11.40 15.14
N ASP A 19 -2.40 12.13 15.47
CA ASP A 19 -3.39 12.58 14.50
C ASP A 19 -2.76 13.52 13.45
N ASN A 20 -1.89 14.44 13.87
CA ASN A 20 -1.19 15.33 12.94
C ASN A 20 -0.29 14.56 11.95
N LEU A 21 0.47 13.58 12.46
CA LEU A 21 1.34 12.77 11.62
C LEU A 21 0.51 11.91 10.66
N ARG A 22 -0.55 11.30 11.16
CA ARG A 22 -1.52 10.53 10.38
C ARG A 22 -2.13 11.37 9.25
N ASP A 23 -2.65 12.55 9.56
CA ASP A 23 -3.32 13.41 8.59
C ASP A 23 -2.34 13.91 7.52
N PHE A 24 -1.08 14.13 7.88
CA PHE A 24 0.00 14.42 6.93
C PHE A 24 0.20 13.28 5.91
N TYR A 25 0.24 12.01 6.36
CA TYR A 25 0.31 10.85 5.45
C TYR A 25 -0.93 10.74 4.57
N ALA A 26 -2.13 10.94 5.14
CA ALA A 26 -3.37 10.85 4.39
C ALA A 26 -3.45 11.91 3.27
N GLN A 27 -3.09 13.16 3.57
CA GLN A 27 -3.05 14.25 2.57
C GLN A 27 -1.98 14.01 1.50
N SER A 28 -0.82 13.55 1.94
CA SER A 28 0.30 13.21 1.06
C SER A 28 -0.07 12.16 0.01
N LEU A 29 -0.83 11.14 0.41
CA LEU A 29 -1.20 10.01 -0.45
C LEU A 29 -2.46 10.24 -1.29
N GLN A 30 -3.17 11.35 -1.10
CA GLN A 30 -4.52 11.58 -1.68
C GLN A 30 -4.59 11.42 -3.21
N ASN A 31 -3.51 11.76 -3.93
CA ASN A 31 -3.46 11.65 -5.39
C ASN A 31 -2.95 10.28 -5.85
N TYR A 32 -2.18 9.59 -5.01
CA TYR A 32 -1.60 8.30 -5.33
C TYR A 32 -2.62 7.17 -5.17
N ILE A 33 -3.37 7.13 -4.06
CA ILE A 33 -4.26 6.00 -3.79
C ILE A 33 -5.30 5.76 -4.91
N PRO A 34 -5.96 6.79 -5.47
CA PRO A 34 -6.88 6.58 -6.60
C PRO A 34 -6.20 6.03 -7.85
N SER A 35 -4.90 6.27 -8.05
CA SER A 35 -4.15 5.77 -9.21
C SER A 35 -3.89 4.25 -9.18
N VAL A 36 -3.98 3.65 -7.99
CA VAL A 36 -3.78 2.20 -7.76
C VAL A 36 -5.07 1.48 -7.34
N CYS A 37 -6.17 2.22 -7.18
CA CYS A 37 -7.51 1.66 -7.01
C CYS A 37 -8.17 1.52 -8.39
N PHE A 38 -8.16 0.32 -8.95
CA PHE A 38 -8.61 0.10 -10.33
C PHE A 38 -10.09 -0.26 -10.43
N GLN A 39 -10.81 0.37 -11.34
CA GLN A 39 -12.09 -0.11 -11.83
C GLN A 39 -11.83 -1.12 -12.95
N VAL A 40 -12.55 -2.23 -12.91
CA VAL A 40 -12.43 -3.31 -13.88
C VAL A 40 -13.78 -3.55 -14.54
N GLU A 41 -13.73 -3.84 -15.84
CA GLU A 41 -14.90 -4.16 -16.66
C GLU A 41 -14.59 -5.44 -17.44
N ALA A 42 -15.52 -6.39 -17.46
CA ALA A 42 -15.41 -7.63 -18.23
C ALA A 42 -16.45 -7.67 -19.34
N HIS A 43 -16.06 -8.19 -20.49
CA HIS A 43 -16.95 -8.44 -21.61
C HIS A 43 -16.74 -9.86 -22.15
N CYS A 44 -17.83 -10.56 -22.46
CA CYS A 44 -17.84 -11.86 -23.13
C CYS A 44 -18.97 -11.86 -24.17
N GLU A 45 -18.61 -11.58 -25.42
CA GLU A 45 -19.57 -11.48 -26.51
C GLU A 45 -19.51 -12.73 -27.40
N VAL A 46 -20.68 -13.21 -27.84
CA VAL A 46 -20.74 -14.32 -28.81
C VAL A 46 -20.47 -13.78 -30.21
N TYR A 47 -19.41 -14.28 -30.83
CA TYR A 47 -19.16 -14.11 -32.24
C TYR A 47 -19.45 -15.40 -33.02
N HIS A 48 -19.37 -15.31 -34.36
CA HIS A 48 -19.70 -16.40 -35.29
C HIS A 48 -19.26 -17.79 -34.80
N GLN A 49 -20.12 -18.80 -35.00
CA GLN A 49 -19.90 -20.21 -34.63
C GLN A 49 -19.91 -20.54 -33.12
N MET A 50 -20.66 -19.79 -32.31
CA MET A 50 -20.79 -20.02 -30.86
C MET A 50 -19.47 -19.84 -30.10
N ASN A 51 -18.63 -18.92 -30.54
CA ASN A 51 -17.36 -18.61 -29.90
C ASN A 51 -17.53 -17.39 -29.00
N CYS A 52 -17.08 -17.40 -27.73
CA CYS A 52 -17.02 -16.16 -26.93
C CYS A 52 -15.67 -15.48 -27.14
N ASP A 53 -15.72 -14.21 -27.52
CA ASP A 53 -14.60 -13.28 -27.50
C ASP A 53 -14.66 -12.49 -26.19
N MET A 54 -13.57 -12.55 -25.43
CA MET A 54 -13.47 -11.88 -24.14
C MET A 54 -12.56 -10.67 -24.25
N SER A 55 -12.96 -9.59 -23.59
CA SER A 55 -12.14 -8.38 -23.44
C SER A 55 -12.37 -7.77 -22.08
N PHE A 56 -11.45 -6.93 -21.62
CA PHE A 56 -11.58 -6.21 -20.37
C PHE A 56 -11.13 -4.75 -20.51
N ALA A 57 -11.51 -3.94 -19.54
CA ALA A 57 -10.87 -2.67 -19.26
C ALA A 57 -10.42 -2.62 -17.80
N ILE A 58 -9.24 -2.04 -17.55
CA ILE A 58 -8.73 -1.72 -16.20
C ILE A 58 -8.41 -0.23 -16.21
N ARG A 59 -9.07 0.55 -15.34
CA ARG A 59 -8.95 2.01 -15.31
C ARG A 59 -8.67 2.48 -13.88
N PRO A 60 -7.70 3.38 -13.65
CA PRO A 60 -7.52 3.97 -12.32
C PRO A 60 -8.69 4.91 -11.97
N GLY A 61 -8.81 5.27 -10.69
CA GLY A 61 -9.78 6.27 -10.20
C GLY A 61 -10.78 5.76 -9.17
N GLY A 62 -10.65 4.50 -8.75
CA GLY A 62 -11.40 3.94 -7.64
C GLY A 62 -11.24 4.74 -6.36
N GLN A 63 -12.30 4.81 -5.57
CA GLN A 63 -12.30 5.53 -4.30
C GLN A 63 -12.17 4.50 -3.16
N PRO A 64 -11.02 4.45 -2.46
CA PRO A 64 -10.82 3.51 -1.36
C PRO A 64 -11.70 3.87 -0.16
N ASN A 65 -12.04 2.86 0.63
CA ASN A 65 -12.49 3.08 2.00
C ASN A 65 -11.28 3.44 2.86
N LEU A 66 -11.36 4.57 3.55
CA LEU A 66 -10.38 4.96 4.55
C LEU A 66 -10.88 4.59 5.94
N SER A 67 -10.06 3.89 6.71
CA SER A 67 -10.25 3.63 8.12
C SER A 67 -9.10 4.21 8.93
N GLN A 68 -9.43 4.80 10.07
CA GLN A 68 -8.49 5.31 11.05
C GLN A 68 -8.68 4.50 12.33
N ALA A 69 -7.60 3.99 12.89
CA ALA A 69 -7.66 3.19 14.12
C ALA A 69 -6.74 3.78 15.20
N ALA A 70 -7.08 3.50 16.46
CA ALA A 70 -6.19 3.73 17.58
C ALA A 70 -5.29 2.50 17.76
N GLY A 71 -3.98 2.72 17.92
CA GLY A 71 -2.98 1.66 18.03
C GLY A 71 -1.90 1.78 16.96
N GLU A 72 -1.10 0.73 16.79
CA GLU A 72 0.06 0.77 15.88
C GLU A 72 -0.33 1.02 14.42
N THR A 73 -1.43 0.42 13.94
CA THR A 73 -1.95 0.74 12.60
C THR A 73 -2.82 1.98 12.68
N VAL A 74 -2.33 3.09 12.12
CA VAL A 74 -2.95 4.41 12.24
C VAL A 74 -3.84 4.76 11.05
N LEU A 75 -3.54 4.19 9.87
CA LEU A 75 -4.33 4.33 8.65
C LEU A 75 -4.43 3.01 7.91
N SER A 76 -5.62 2.74 7.40
CA SER A 76 -5.88 1.63 6.50
C SER A 76 -6.72 2.12 5.31
N TYR A 77 -6.27 1.83 4.11
CA TYR A 77 -7.05 1.97 2.88
C TYR A 77 -7.42 0.58 2.39
N SER A 78 -8.68 0.39 2.02
CA SER A 78 -9.13 -0.83 1.37
C SER A 78 -10.03 -0.50 0.18
N TYR A 79 -9.81 -1.20 -0.93
CA TYR A 79 -10.58 -1.04 -2.14
C TYR A 79 -10.76 -2.40 -2.80
N SER A 80 -11.95 -2.62 -3.37
CA SER A 80 -12.20 -3.76 -4.22
C SER A 80 -13.19 -3.39 -5.32
N ASN A 81 -12.99 -3.98 -6.49
CA ASN A 81 -13.93 -3.92 -7.58
C ASN A 81 -13.85 -5.23 -8.37
N GLN A 82 -14.97 -5.62 -8.96
CA GLN A 82 -15.08 -6.85 -9.73
C GLN A 82 -16.19 -6.66 -10.75
N ASP A 83 -15.99 -7.22 -11.92
CA ASP A 83 -17.00 -7.31 -12.95
C ASP A 83 -16.98 -8.68 -13.63
N HIS A 84 -18.10 -9.04 -14.24
CA HIS A 84 -18.22 -10.29 -14.97
C HIS A 84 -19.23 -10.20 -16.10
N ASP A 85 -18.99 -10.97 -17.15
CA ASP A 85 -19.91 -11.13 -18.27
C ASP A 85 -19.94 -12.58 -18.75
N GLY A 86 -21.02 -12.97 -19.44
CA GLY A 86 -21.29 -14.34 -19.81
C GLY A 86 -22.09 -14.48 -21.09
N ALA A 87 -21.72 -15.50 -21.86
CA ALA A 87 -22.28 -15.80 -23.16
C ALA A 87 -23.03 -17.14 -23.17
N GLY A 88 -24.20 -17.15 -23.82
CA GLY A 88 -25.04 -18.34 -23.97
C GLY A 88 -25.98 -18.61 -22.78
N ILE A 89 -26.80 -19.66 -22.89
CA ILE A 89 -27.72 -20.05 -21.81
C ILE A 89 -26.87 -20.56 -20.64
N ASN A 90 -26.96 -19.90 -19.48
CA ASN A 90 -26.18 -20.20 -18.28
C ASN A 90 -24.66 -20.10 -18.48
N ASN A 91 -24.20 -19.13 -19.27
CA ASN A 91 -22.76 -18.86 -19.52
C ASN A 91 -22.02 -20.10 -20.09
N ASN A 92 -22.75 -20.92 -20.85
CA ASN A 92 -22.24 -22.20 -21.36
C ASN A 92 -21.34 -22.05 -22.59
N ILE A 93 -21.42 -20.91 -23.28
CA ILE A 93 -20.54 -20.58 -24.41
C ILE A 93 -19.27 -19.91 -23.85
N GLY A 94 -19.44 -18.95 -22.95
CA GLY A 94 -18.32 -18.31 -22.28
C GLY A 94 -18.71 -17.62 -20.98
N TYR A 95 -17.71 -17.38 -20.16
CA TYR A 95 -17.77 -16.62 -18.92
C TYR A 95 -16.42 -15.94 -18.72
N PHE A 96 -16.46 -14.67 -18.31
CA PHE A 96 -15.27 -13.95 -17.92
C PHE A 96 -15.57 -13.11 -16.69
N MET A 97 -14.66 -13.17 -15.74
CA MET A 97 -14.68 -12.37 -14.53
C MET A 97 -13.28 -11.84 -14.29
N ILE A 98 -13.23 -10.57 -13.91
CA ILE A 98 -12.02 -9.87 -13.51
C ILE A 98 -12.28 -9.16 -12.19
N GLY A 99 -11.33 -9.26 -11.27
CA GLY A 99 -11.41 -8.63 -9.97
C GLY A 99 -10.11 -7.92 -9.63
N THR A 100 -10.23 -6.94 -8.74
CA THR A 100 -9.09 -6.27 -8.16
C THR A 100 -9.34 -5.95 -6.69
N THR A 101 -8.28 -6.06 -5.90
CA THR A 101 -8.26 -5.61 -4.51
C THR A 101 -6.99 -4.81 -4.28
N TYR A 102 -7.12 -3.73 -3.54
CA TYR A 102 -6.00 -2.93 -3.09
C TYR A 102 -6.14 -2.66 -1.59
N ASN A 103 -5.08 -2.92 -0.85
CA ASN A 103 -4.99 -2.61 0.58
C ASN A 103 -3.70 -1.86 0.87
N MET A 104 -3.78 -0.82 1.71
CA MET A 104 -2.61 -0.16 2.26
C MET A 104 -2.77 0.05 3.75
N ASN A 105 -1.77 -0.33 4.53
CA ASN A 105 -1.71 -0.07 5.97
C ASN A 105 -0.48 0.80 6.30
N ILE A 106 -0.67 1.77 7.17
CA ILE A 106 0.41 2.61 7.73
C ILE A 106 0.49 2.33 9.22
N GLN A 107 1.67 1.94 9.67
CA GLN A 107 1.93 1.58 11.06
C GLN A 107 3.02 2.45 11.67
N PHE A 108 2.79 2.89 12.91
CA PHE A 108 3.80 3.54 13.76
C PHE A 108 4.27 2.50 14.78
N THR A 109 5.58 2.27 14.82
CA THR A 109 6.16 1.15 15.57
C THR A 109 7.55 1.51 16.10
N ASN A 110 7.95 0.91 17.21
CA ASN A 110 9.32 1.00 17.75
C ASN A 110 10.11 -0.28 17.45
N ALA A 111 10.17 -0.70 16.18
CA ALA A 111 10.93 -1.87 15.78
C ALA A 111 12.45 -1.63 15.84
N ASN A 112 13.22 -2.69 16.13
CA ASN A 112 14.69 -2.68 16.09
C ASN A 112 15.36 -1.59 16.96
N GLY A 113 14.69 -1.14 18.04
CA GLY A 113 15.23 -0.16 18.97
C GLY A 113 15.12 1.30 18.52
N GLY A 114 14.31 1.60 17.50
CA GLY A 114 14.05 2.97 17.04
C GLY A 114 12.64 3.17 16.48
N ALA A 115 12.17 4.41 16.43
CA ALA A 115 10.90 4.75 15.79
C ALA A 115 10.95 4.42 14.30
N SER A 116 9.94 3.69 13.82
CA SER A 116 9.79 3.31 12.42
C SER A 116 8.34 3.49 11.97
N ILE A 117 8.18 3.90 10.71
CA ILE A 117 6.88 3.97 10.03
C ILE A 117 6.88 2.91 8.93
N VAL A 118 5.96 1.96 9.01
CA VAL A 118 5.86 0.84 8.06
C VAL A 118 4.63 1.05 7.19
N ILE A 119 4.83 1.15 5.88
CA ILE A 119 3.75 1.25 4.90
C ILE A 119 3.73 -0.04 4.09
N THR A 120 2.65 -0.81 4.23
CA THR A 120 2.44 -2.05 3.49
C THR A 120 1.35 -1.84 2.46
N GLN A 121 1.67 -2.01 1.19
CA GLN A 121 0.75 -1.94 0.05
C GLN A 121 0.58 -3.34 -0.53
N HIS A 122 -0.65 -3.74 -0.86
CA HIS A 122 -0.93 -5.03 -1.50
C HIS A 122 -1.98 -4.84 -2.60
N LEU A 123 -1.60 -5.15 -3.84
CA LEU A 123 -2.47 -5.09 -5.01
C LEU A 123 -2.63 -6.50 -5.59
N VAL A 124 -3.89 -6.89 -5.81
CA VAL A 124 -4.25 -8.10 -6.54
C VAL A 124 -5.12 -7.73 -7.73
N ILE A 125 -4.84 -8.33 -8.88
CA ILE A 125 -5.71 -8.37 -10.06
C ILE A 125 -5.84 -9.83 -10.44
N ASN A 126 -7.06 -10.35 -10.39
CA ASN A 126 -7.36 -11.74 -10.65
C ASN A 126 -8.39 -11.89 -11.77
N TYR A 127 -8.43 -13.08 -12.34
CA TYR A 127 -9.42 -13.43 -13.35
C TYR A 127 -9.92 -14.86 -13.18
N ASP A 128 -11.10 -15.10 -13.73
CA ASP A 128 -11.67 -16.42 -13.97
C ASP A 128 -12.34 -16.42 -15.34
N MET A 129 -11.98 -17.38 -16.18
CA MET A 129 -12.40 -17.47 -17.56
C MET A 129 -12.87 -18.89 -17.86
N LYS A 130 -13.97 -19.00 -18.59
CA LYS A 130 -14.48 -20.27 -19.11
C LYS A 130 -14.94 -20.09 -20.54
N LYS A 131 -14.60 -21.06 -21.39
CA LYS A 131 -14.98 -21.09 -22.80
C LYS A 131 -15.26 -22.54 -23.15
N HIS A 132 -16.51 -22.81 -23.47
CA HIS A 132 -17.03 -24.18 -23.58
C HIS A 132 -16.67 -25.05 -22.35
N PHE A 133 -15.78 -26.05 -22.53
CA PHE A 133 -15.36 -27.01 -21.51
C PHE A 133 -14.01 -26.68 -20.86
N THR A 134 -13.33 -25.62 -21.30
CA THR A 134 -12.04 -25.20 -20.77
C THR A 134 -12.25 -24.04 -19.81
N ALA A 135 -11.54 -24.04 -18.69
CA ALA A 135 -11.51 -22.94 -17.74
C ALA A 135 -10.06 -22.60 -17.36
N SER A 136 -9.82 -21.33 -17.00
CA SER A 136 -8.53 -20.81 -16.55
C SER A 136 -8.78 -19.70 -15.55
N SER A 137 -8.01 -19.67 -14.45
CA SER A 137 -8.09 -18.64 -13.43
C SER A 137 -6.73 -18.40 -12.80
N GLY A 138 -6.54 -17.24 -12.20
CA GLY A 138 -5.29 -16.90 -11.53
C GLY A 138 -5.18 -15.44 -11.15
N ASN A 139 -4.07 -15.10 -10.51
CA ASN A 139 -3.70 -13.73 -10.18
C ASN A 139 -2.73 -13.23 -11.24
N ALA A 140 -3.19 -12.29 -12.08
CA ALA A 140 -2.32 -11.60 -13.04
C ALA A 140 -1.34 -10.69 -12.31
N VAL A 141 -1.82 -9.97 -11.30
CA VAL A 141 -1.02 -9.18 -10.37
C VAL A 141 -1.28 -9.67 -8.96
N ASP A 142 -0.22 -9.94 -8.20
CA ASP A 142 -0.25 -10.12 -6.75
C ASP A 142 1.06 -9.58 -6.20
N LYS A 143 1.11 -8.25 -6.02
CA LYS A 143 2.31 -7.52 -5.62
C LYS A 143 2.12 -6.90 -4.25
N THR A 144 3.10 -7.09 -3.38
CA THR A 144 3.18 -6.42 -2.08
C THR A 144 4.44 -5.58 -2.01
N ILE A 145 4.31 -4.30 -1.62
CA ILE A 145 5.43 -3.42 -1.31
C ILE A 145 5.37 -3.08 0.17
N VAL A 146 6.48 -3.31 0.88
CA VAL A 146 6.67 -2.92 2.28
C VAL A 146 7.77 -1.88 2.32
N ASP A 147 7.40 -0.64 2.65
CA ASP A 147 8.33 0.46 2.88
C ASP A 147 8.49 0.68 4.38
N THR A 148 9.74 0.66 4.86
CA THR A 148 10.07 0.92 6.26
C THR A 148 10.90 2.21 6.35
N TYR A 149 10.31 3.22 6.99
CA TYR A 149 10.97 4.49 7.29
C TYR A 149 11.50 4.47 8.71
N THR A 150 12.81 4.30 8.89
CA THR A 150 13.46 4.40 10.20
C THR A 150 13.75 5.87 10.51
N LEU A 151 13.15 6.36 11.60
CA LEU A 151 13.27 7.76 12.03
C LEU A 151 14.48 7.95 12.93
N THR A 152 15.19 9.04 12.69
CA THR A 152 16.36 9.47 13.48
C THR A 152 16.28 10.97 13.70
N VAL A 153 16.86 11.45 14.80
CA VAL A 153 17.02 12.87 15.07
C VAL A 153 18.49 13.16 15.29
N ASP A 154 19.01 14.21 14.66
CA ASP A 154 20.39 14.64 14.88
C ASP A 154 20.51 15.53 16.13
N GLU A 155 21.75 15.87 16.48
CA GLU A 155 22.05 16.73 17.64
C GLU A 155 21.43 18.14 17.53
N SER A 156 21.09 18.58 16.31
CA SER A 156 20.45 19.87 16.02
C SER A 156 18.92 19.80 16.06
N GLY A 157 18.33 18.63 16.31
CA GLY A 157 16.88 18.44 16.36
C GLY A 157 16.24 18.27 14.99
N ILE A 158 17.03 17.96 13.94
CA ILE A 158 16.49 17.70 12.61
C ILE A 158 16.04 16.24 12.55
N LEU A 159 14.74 16.03 12.34
CA LEU A 159 14.19 14.71 12.06
C LEU A 159 14.56 14.28 10.63
N SER A 160 15.11 13.07 10.49
CA SER A 160 15.44 12.43 9.23
C SER A 160 14.89 11.00 9.19
N ALA A 161 14.56 10.51 8.00
CA ALA A 161 14.07 9.16 7.81
C ALA A 161 14.92 8.43 6.76
N GLY A 162 15.40 7.23 7.10
CA GLY A 162 15.98 6.29 6.14
C GLY A 162 14.90 5.35 5.62
N LEU A 163 14.85 5.12 4.32
CA LEU A 163 13.88 4.22 3.69
C LEU A 163 14.55 2.90 3.29
N ASP A 164 13.96 1.79 3.72
CA ASP A 164 14.17 0.46 3.13
C ASP A 164 12.87 -0.01 2.47
N SER A 165 12.95 -0.56 1.26
CA SER A 165 11.78 -0.98 0.49
C SER A 165 11.95 -2.42 0.01
N GLN A 166 10.95 -3.25 0.29
CA GLN A 166 10.91 -4.65 -0.11
C GLN A 166 9.68 -4.88 -0.99
N THR A 167 9.87 -5.52 -2.14
CA THR A 167 8.78 -5.90 -3.04
C THR A 167 8.73 -7.41 -3.17
N THR A 168 7.54 -7.98 -2.98
CA THR A 168 7.25 -9.39 -3.27
C THR A 168 6.20 -9.48 -4.38
N ASN A 169 6.33 -10.49 -5.24
CA ASN A 169 5.40 -10.76 -6.32
C ASN A 169 5.01 -12.25 -6.28
N ASN A 170 3.73 -12.52 -6.03
CA ASN A 170 3.14 -13.84 -5.94
C ASN A 170 2.14 -14.12 -7.07
N SER A 171 2.21 -13.37 -8.19
CA SER A 171 1.34 -13.59 -9.35
C SER A 171 1.40 -15.06 -9.80
N THR A 172 0.23 -15.65 -10.06
CA THR A 172 0.10 -17.07 -10.42
C THR A 172 -0.29 -17.29 -11.88
N ALA A 173 -0.76 -16.24 -12.56
CA ALA A 173 -1.10 -16.31 -13.97
C ALA A 173 0.16 -16.51 -14.83
N THR A 174 0.22 -17.63 -15.54
CA THR A 174 1.28 -17.90 -16.53
C THR A 174 0.77 -17.57 -17.92
N ALA A 175 1.64 -17.05 -18.78
CA ALA A 175 1.33 -16.77 -20.19
C ALA A 175 0.80 -18.03 -20.91
N ASP A 176 1.37 -19.20 -20.60
CA ASP A 176 1.01 -20.49 -21.20
C ASP A 176 -0.45 -20.90 -20.94
N ASN A 177 -1.01 -20.58 -19.77
CA ASN A 177 -2.40 -20.95 -19.40
C ASN A 177 -3.47 -20.09 -20.10
N ILE A 178 -3.07 -18.95 -20.66
CA ILE A 178 -3.96 -18.00 -21.35
C ILE A 178 -3.69 -18.03 -22.86
N GLN A 179 -2.46 -18.31 -23.31
CA GLN A 179 -2.13 -18.66 -24.71
C GLN A 179 -2.95 -19.84 -25.21
N ALA A 180 -3.19 -20.84 -24.36
CA ALA A 180 -4.03 -21.97 -24.73
C ALA A 180 -5.53 -21.60 -24.91
N PHE A 181 -5.94 -20.44 -24.41
CA PHE A 181 -7.33 -19.99 -24.37
C PHE A 181 -7.65 -18.91 -25.40
N PHE A 182 -6.68 -18.05 -25.71
CA PHE A 182 -6.73 -16.99 -26.71
C PHE A 182 -5.58 -17.16 -27.71
N THR A 183 -5.90 -17.20 -28.99
CA THR A 183 -4.91 -17.32 -30.08
C THR A 183 -3.95 -16.12 -30.20
N ASP A 184 -4.16 -15.04 -29.43
CA ASP A 184 -3.32 -13.81 -29.36
C ASP A 184 -3.07 -13.34 -27.90
N SER A 185 -2.68 -14.23 -26.98
CA SER A 185 -2.72 -13.92 -25.54
C SER A 185 -1.58 -13.07 -24.95
N ASP A 186 -0.46 -12.88 -25.66
CA ASP A 186 0.68 -12.17 -25.09
C ASP A 186 0.35 -10.70 -24.80
N ALA A 187 -0.45 -10.08 -25.68
CA ALA A 187 -0.98 -8.73 -25.47
C ALA A 187 -1.99 -8.69 -24.30
N PHE A 188 -2.90 -9.67 -24.24
CA PHE A 188 -3.91 -9.76 -23.19
C PHE A 188 -3.29 -9.84 -21.79
N MET A 189 -2.23 -10.65 -21.63
CA MET A 189 -1.54 -10.76 -20.36
C MET A 189 -0.66 -9.57 -20.02
N GLY A 190 -0.01 -8.98 -21.03
CA GLY A 190 0.68 -7.70 -20.85
C GLY A 190 -0.26 -6.63 -20.31
N ASP A 191 -1.46 -6.51 -20.88
CA ASP A 191 -2.47 -5.54 -20.49
C ASP A 191 -3.06 -5.81 -19.09
N MET A 192 -3.18 -7.08 -18.67
CA MET A 192 -3.60 -7.42 -17.30
C MET A 192 -2.51 -7.17 -16.26
N GLN A 193 -1.23 -7.27 -16.64
CA GLN A 193 -0.09 -7.12 -15.73
C GLN A 193 0.37 -5.67 -15.62
N SER A 194 0.20 -4.85 -16.66
CA SER A 194 0.65 -3.46 -16.68
C SER A 194 0.12 -2.57 -15.54
N PRO A 195 -1.11 -2.73 -15.02
CA PRO A 195 -1.56 -1.96 -13.86
C PRO A 195 -0.73 -2.26 -12.61
N GLY A 196 -0.11 -3.44 -12.53
CA GLY A 196 0.82 -3.78 -11.46
C GLY A 196 2.08 -2.91 -11.44
N ASP A 197 2.39 -2.16 -12.51
CA ASP A 197 3.53 -1.23 -12.56
C ASP A 197 3.18 0.15 -12.00
N ALA A 198 1.88 0.45 -11.82
CA ALA A 198 1.44 1.64 -11.10
C ALA A 198 1.73 1.55 -9.59
N LEU A 199 1.88 0.32 -9.07
CA LEU A 199 2.27 0.10 -7.69
C LEU A 199 3.76 0.40 -7.53
N VAL A 200 4.07 1.49 -6.83
CA VAL A 200 5.44 1.95 -6.61
C VAL A 200 5.73 2.09 -5.12
N SER A 201 7.01 1.99 -4.76
CA SER A 201 7.46 2.36 -3.41
C SER A 201 7.08 3.82 -3.12
N THR A 202 6.65 4.07 -1.89
CA THR A 202 6.33 5.41 -1.41
C THR A 202 7.51 6.36 -1.44
N GLY A 203 8.76 5.88 -1.45
CA GLY A 203 9.94 6.72 -1.67
C GLY A 203 10.12 7.19 -3.11
N GLY A 204 9.50 6.49 -4.06
CA GLY A 204 9.39 6.92 -5.46
C GLY A 204 8.26 7.93 -5.69
N LEU A 205 7.34 8.06 -4.72
CA LEU A 205 6.40 9.16 -4.69
C LEU A 205 7.18 10.37 -4.19
N ASN A 206 7.25 11.45 -4.98
CA ASN A 206 7.89 12.73 -4.61
C ASN A 206 7.14 13.47 -3.48
N ILE A 207 6.75 12.72 -2.47
CA ILE A 207 6.01 13.12 -1.31
C ILE A 207 7.04 13.20 -0.18
N PRO A 208 7.11 14.31 0.56
CA PRO A 208 8.10 14.50 1.63
C PRO A 208 7.72 13.70 2.88
N LEU A 209 7.56 12.38 2.75
CA LEU A 209 7.31 11.46 3.86
C LEU A 209 8.51 11.44 4.83
N SER A 210 9.70 11.82 4.34
CA SER A 210 10.83 12.26 5.15
C SER A 210 10.76 13.79 5.37
N ASN A 211 9.83 14.24 6.19
CA ASN A 211 9.74 15.66 6.49
C ASN A 211 10.91 16.04 7.42
N ARG A 212 11.77 16.97 6.99
CA ARG A 212 12.78 17.60 7.86
C ARG A 212 12.08 18.55 8.83
N ALA A 213 11.33 18.00 9.78
CA ALA A 213 10.79 18.79 10.88
C ALA A 213 11.95 19.16 11.82
N THR A 214 12.07 20.45 12.16
CA THR A 214 13.05 20.93 13.14
C THR A 214 12.38 21.00 14.50
N TYR A 215 12.87 20.22 15.45
CA TYR A 215 12.60 20.46 16.86
C TYR A 215 13.47 21.65 17.32
N SER A 216 12.86 22.78 17.68
CA SER A 216 13.59 23.99 18.10
C SER A 216 13.23 24.38 19.52
N PHE A 217 14.22 24.49 20.40
CA PHE A 217 14.06 25.05 21.74
C PHE A 217 14.31 26.56 21.75
N PRO A 218 13.34 27.38 22.18
CA PRO A 218 13.57 28.80 22.40
C PRO A 218 14.20 29.01 23.78
N SER A 219 15.52 28.83 23.90
CA SER A 219 16.42 29.56 24.82
C SER A 219 17.72 28.79 25.07
N GLY A 220 18.81 29.53 25.22
CA GLY A 220 20.16 28.99 25.31
C GLY A 220 20.40 28.15 26.56
N GLN A 221 20.46 26.84 26.40
CA GLN A 221 21.41 25.94 27.04
C GLN A 221 21.50 24.66 26.18
N THR A 222 22.67 24.04 26.18
CA THR A 222 23.14 22.93 25.34
C THR A 222 22.35 21.64 25.56
N SER A 223 21.10 21.62 25.11
CA SER A 223 20.26 20.44 25.09
C SER A 223 20.48 19.68 23.80
N THR A 224 20.94 18.43 23.92
CA THR A 224 21.18 17.53 22.77
C THR A 224 20.05 16.50 22.66
N PHE A 225 19.54 16.29 21.46
CA PHE A 225 18.57 15.24 21.21
C PHE A 225 19.24 13.88 21.32
N LYS A 226 18.56 12.94 22.00
CA LYS A 226 19.07 11.57 22.21
C LYS A 226 18.47 10.54 21.27
N GLY A 227 17.25 10.79 20.78
CA GLY A 227 16.53 9.84 19.94
C GLY A 227 15.04 10.16 19.84
N VAL A 228 14.38 9.40 18.99
CA VAL A 228 12.93 9.45 18.75
C VAL A 228 12.30 8.08 18.96
N GLN A 229 11.10 8.06 19.54
CA GLN A 229 10.31 6.87 19.80
C GLN A 229 8.81 7.22 19.73
N PHE A 230 7.97 6.27 19.35
CA PHE A 230 6.52 6.42 19.53
C PHE A 230 6.14 6.13 20.98
N SER A 231 5.24 6.94 21.55
CA SER A 231 4.64 6.69 22.86
C SER A 231 3.57 5.58 22.81
N ASP A 232 3.04 5.19 23.96
CA ASP A 232 1.88 4.28 24.04
C ASP A 232 0.63 4.85 23.34
N THR A 233 0.56 6.18 23.23
CA THR A 233 -0.49 6.92 22.49
C THR A 233 -0.13 7.13 21.01
N GLN A 234 0.99 6.57 20.54
CA GLN A 234 1.50 6.68 19.17
C GLN A 234 1.90 8.11 18.76
N ASP A 235 2.13 8.98 19.73
CA ASP A 235 2.75 10.28 19.48
C ASP A 235 4.25 10.06 19.24
N LEU A 236 4.83 10.77 18.27
CA LEU A 236 6.27 10.70 18.02
C LEU A 236 7.01 11.61 19.01
N VAL A 237 7.76 11.01 19.90
CA VAL A 237 8.41 11.66 21.03
C VAL A 237 9.92 11.74 20.82
N ALA A 238 10.46 12.95 20.91
CA ALA A 238 11.90 13.21 20.93
C ALA A 238 12.38 13.49 22.36
N SER A 239 13.38 12.73 22.81
CA SER A 239 13.98 12.89 24.14
C SER A 239 15.22 13.77 24.10
N VAL A 240 15.39 14.60 25.13
CA VAL A 240 16.43 15.64 25.18
C VAL A 240 17.21 15.54 26.48
N ALA A 241 18.53 15.72 26.38
CA ALA A 241 19.46 15.70 27.51
C ALA A 241 20.24 17.00 27.61
#